data_AF-A0A8T7AW61-F1
#
_entry.id   AF-A0A8T7AW61-F1
#
_cell.length_a   1.000
_cell.length_b   1.000
_cell.length_c   1.000
_cell.angle_alpha   90.00
_cell.angle_beta   90.00
_cell.angle_gamma   90.00
#
_symmetry.space_group_name_H-M   'P 1'
#
loop_
_entity.id
_entity.type
_entity.pdbx_description
1 polymer ?
#
loop_
_entity_poly.entity_id
_entity_poly.type
_entity_poly.pdbx_seq_one_letter_code
_entity_poly.pdbx_strand_id
1 'polypeptide(L)'
;MIDDSKSLRVIDMLIIWRGYGWLVPVIVIGAFMLSQASVDALYGDGFYQANTWPKHVGTVTGAILVGALGYFLNHVRRAYLVDEQTGELVGKAPSHSLFFIPVEYWSVITLALFLSVTI
;
A
#
# COMPACT_ATOMS: atom_id res chain seq x y z
N MET A 1 35.47 -19.12 -29.69
CA MET A 1 35.44 -17.73 -29.21
C MET A 1 34.01 -17.47 -28.78
N ILE A 2 33.72 -17.60 -27.49
CA ILE A 2 32.41 -17.33 -26.93
C ILE A 2 32.28 -15.81 -26.83
N ASP A 3 31.20 -15.26 -27.39
CA ASP A 3 30.90 -13.83 -27.36
C ASP A 3 30.38 -13.44 -25.96
N ASP A 4 31.32 -13.11 -25.08
CA ASP A 4 31.07 -12.67 -23.70
C ASP A 4 30.41 -11.27 -23.62
N SER A 5 30.14 -10.59 -24.74
CA SER A 5 29.56 -9.24 -24.72
C SER A 5 28.09 -9.20 -24.29
N LYS A 6 27.37 -10.33 -24.36
CA LYS A 6 25.96 -10.44 -23.93
C LYS A 6 25.78 -10.66 -22.43
N SER A 7 26.88 -10.90 -21.69
CA SER A 7 26.83 -11.04 -20.23
C SER A 7 26.87 -9.70 -19.50
N LEU A 8 26.80 -8.58 -20.22
CA LEU A 8 26.72 -7.24 -19.66
C LEU A 8 25.35 -7.02 -19.01
N ARG A 9 25.23 -7.54 -17.79
CA ARG A 9 24.40 -7.06 -16.69
C ARG A 9 23.00 -6.63 -17.13
N VAL A 10 22.11 -7.61 -17.26
CA VAL A 10 20.76 -7.41 -16.74
C VAL A 10 20.96 -7.11 -15.25
N ILE A 11 21.04 -5.84 -14.89
CA ILE A 11 20.96 -5.44 -13.49
C ILE A 11 19.51 -5.77 -13.16
N ASP A 12 19.29 -6.87 -12.46
CA ASP A 12 17.96 -7.24 -11.99
C ASP A 12 17.45 -6.11 -11.10
N MET A 13 16.69 -5.19 -11.70
CA MET A 13 16.16 -4.04 -10.99
C MET A 13 14.99 -4.54 -10.15
N LEU A 14 15.26 -4.79 -8.87
CA LEU A 14 14.25 -5.22 -7.92
C LEU A 14 13.27 -4.07 -7.67
N ILE A 15 12.18 -4.05 -8.43
CA ILE A 15 11.08 -3.10 -8.23
C ILE A 15 10.17 -3.66 -7.14
N ILE A 16 10.22 -3.07 -5.94
CA ILE A 16 9.43 -3.53 -4.79
C ILE A 16 7.95 -3.10 -4.83
N TRP A 17 7.55 -2.16 -5.70
CA TRP A 17 6.17 -1.68 -5.81
C TRP A 17 5.67 -1.68 -7.25
N ARG A 18 4.36 -1.86 -7.44
CA ARG A 18 3.71 -1.82 -8.75
C ARG A 18 2.52 -0.86 -8.74
N GLY A 19 2.49 0.03 -9.75
CA GLY A 19 1.48 1.08 -9.88
C GLY A 19 1.36 1.90 -8.58
N TYR A 20 0.14 2.02 -8.02
CA TYR A 20 -0.14 2.82 -6.83
C TYR A 20 0.23 2.18 -5.49
N GLY A 21 1.03 1.10 -5.46
CA GLY A 21 1.47 0.48 -4.20
C GLY A 21 2.18 1.44 -3.24
N TRP A 22 2.88 2.45 -3.77
CA TRP A 22 3.56 3.47 -2.97
C TRP A 22 2.61 4.37 -2.15
N LEU A 23 1.30 4.37 -2.45
CA LEU A 23 0.31 5.11 -1.66
C LEU A 23 0.05 4.52 -0.27
N VAL A 24 0.39 3.25 -0.05
CA VAL A 24 0.20 2.58 1.25
C VAL A 24 0.87 3.36 2.39
N PRO A 25 2.20 3.61 2.37
CA PRO A 25 2.84 4.37 3.45
C PRO A 25 2.32 5.81 3.55
N VAL A 26 1.98 6.46 2.43
CA VAL A 26 1.43 7.82 2.42
C VAL A 26 0.11 7.88 3.18
N ILE A 27 -0.79 6.93 2.93
CA ILE A 27 -2.10 6.86 3.59
C ILE A 27 -1.94 6.54 5.08
N VAL A 28 -1.08 5.58 5.44
CA VAL A 28 -0.86 5.21 6.84
C VAL A 28 -0.27 6.38 7.64
N ILE A 29 0.78 7.01 7.14
CA ILE A 29 1.39 8.18 7.78
C ILE A 29 0.38 9.34 7.84
N GLY A 30 -0.33 9.60 6.74
CA GLY A 30 -1.36 10.63 6.67
C GLY A 30 -2.49 10.41 7.69
N ALA A 31 -2.90 9.16 7.94
CA ALA A 31 -3.91 8.84 8.93
C ALA A 31 -3.44 9.12 10.37
N PHE A 32 -2.17 8.84 10.70
CA PHE A 32 -1.59 9.21 11.99
C PHE A 32 -1.48 10.72 12.16
N MET A 33 -1.01 11.43 11.13
CA MET A 33 -0.94 12.89 11.16
C MET A 33 -2.31 13.53 11.31
N LEU A 34 -3.32 13.02 10.59
CA LEU A 34 -4.70 13.49 10.69
C LEU A 34 -5.26 13.23 12.10
N SER A 35 -5.02 12.04 12.66
CA SER A 35 -5.44 11.72 14.02
C SER A 35 -4.79 12.66 15.04
N GLN A 36 -3.47 12.87 14.97
CA GLN A 36 -2.74 13.79 15.83
C GLN A 36 -3.28 15.22 15.72
N ALA A 37 -3.34 15.76 14.51
CA ALA A 37 -3.85 17.11 14.28
C ALA A 37 -5.28 17.28 14.80
N SER A 38 -6.13 16.26 14.64
CA SER A 38 -7.52 16.30 15.10
C SER A 38 -7.61 16.33 16.63
N VAL A 39 -6.89 15.45 17.34
CA VAL A 39 -6.99 15.40 18.81
C VAL A 39 -6.26 16.55 19.48
N ASP A 40 -5.12 16.99 18.95
CA ASP A 40 -4.40 18.15 19.50
C ASP A 40 -5.24 19.44 19.31
N ALA A 41 -5.94 19.58 18.17
CA ALA A 41 -6.85 20.70 17.95
C ALA A 41 -8.09 20.69 18.86
N LEU A 42 -8.59 19.52 19.26
CA LEU A 42 -9.79 19.40 20.09
C LEU A 42 -9.50 19.43 21.59
N TYR A 43 -8.37 18.86 22.02
CA TYR A 43 -8.07 18.62 23.43
C TYR A 43 -6.81 19.37 23.92
N GLY A 44 -6.11 20.08 23.04
CA GLY A 44 -4.92 20.85 23.35
C GLY A 44 -3.62 20.17 22.91
N ASP A 45 -2.58 20.99 22.75
CA ASP A 45 -1.28 20.55 22.25
C ASP A 45 -0.68 19.42 23.10
N GLY A 46 -0.18 18.39 22.42
CA GLY A 46 0.48 17.24 23.05
C GLY A 46 -0.48 16.16 23.57
N PHE A 47 -1.81 16.33 23.43
CA PHE A 47 -2.79 15.32 23.82
C PHE A 47 -2.55 13.98 23.13
N TYR A 48 -2.20 14.00 21.83
CA TYR A 48 -1.86 12.80 21.07
C TYR A 48 -0.69 12.00 21.66
N GLN A 49 0.31 12.70 22.22
CA GLN A 49 1.47 12.05 22.81
C GLN A 49 1.14 11.48 24.20
N ALA A 50 0.33 12.19 24.96
CA ALA A 50 -0.08 11.80 26.31
C ALA A 50 -1.06 10.60 26.32
N ASN A 51 -1.78 10.34 25.23
CA ASN A 51 -2.80 9.31 25.16
C ASN A 51 -2.52 8.27 24.07
N THR A 52 -2.83 7.00 24.33
CA THR A 52 -2.59 5.93 23.35
C THR A 52 -3.76 5.75 22.38
N TRP A 53 -4.99 6.06 22.81
CA TRP A 53 -6.19 5.83 21.99
C TRP A 53 -6.19 6.56 20.63
N PRO A 54 -5.64 7.78 20.46
CA PRO A 54 -5.58 8.43 19.15
C PRO A 54 -4.74 7.62 18.15
N LYS A 55 -3.67 6.97 18.62
CA LYS A 55 -2.85 6.08 17.79
C LYS A 55 -3.67 4.91 17.27
N HIS A 56 -4.54 4.31 18.09
CA HIS A 56 -5.47 3.26 17.64
C HIS A 56 -6.41 3.76 16.54
N VAL A 57 -6.96 4.97 16.71
CA VAL A 57 -7.83 5.59 15.70
C VAL A 57 -7.07 5.81 14.40
N GLY A 58 -5.87 6.40 14.45
CA GLY A 58 -5.01 6.58 13.28
C GLY A 58 -4.73 5.27 12.54
N THR A 59 -4.42 4.20 13.28
CA THR A 59 -4.20 2.86 12.70
C THR A 59 -5.45 2.32 12.01
N VAL A 60 -6.61 2.34 12.67
CA VAL A 60 -7.86 1.83 12.11
C VAL A 60 -8.26 2.63 10.87
N THR A 61 -8.18 3.96 10.93
CA THR A 61 -8.43 4.84 9.79
C THR A 61 -7.49 4.53 8.63
N GLY A 62 -6.19 4.42 8.88
CA GLY A 62 -5.19 4.08 7.86
C GLY A 62 -5.46 2.71 7.22
N ALA A 63 -5.75 1.69 8.02
CA ALA A 63 -6.07 0.35 7.55
C ALA A 63 -7.33 0.31 6.67
N ILE A 64 -8.39 1.04 7.06
CA ILE A 64 -9.63 1.15 6.28
C ILE A 64 -9.34 1.83 4.93
N LEU A 65 -8.63 2.95 4.93
CA LEU A 65 -8.32 3.71 3.71
C LEU A 65 -7.45 2.90 2.74
N VAL A 66 -6.43 2.20 3.24
CA VAL A 66 -5.58 1.32 2.42
C VAL A 66 -6.39 0.16 1.85
N GLY A 67 -7.24 -0.47 2.66
CA GLY A 67 -8.11 -1.57 2.22
C GLY A 67 -9.08 -1.12 1.12
N ALA A 68 -9.72 0.04 1.32
CA ALA A 68 -10.64 0.63 0.35
C ALA A 68 -9.92 0.99 -0.96
N LEU A 69 -8.73 1.61 -0.89
CA LEU A 69 -7.91 1.91 -2.06
C LEU A 69 -7.53 0.62 -2.81
N GLY A 70 -7.02 -0.38 -2.10
CA GLY A 70 -6.61 -1.65 -2.68
C GLY A 70 -7.76 -2.38 -3.35
N TYR A 71 -8.93 -2.43 -2.71
CA TYR A 71 -10.14 -3.00 -3.27
C TYR A 71 -10.57 -2.25 -4.56
N PHE A 72 -10.64 -0.93 -4.50
CA PHE A 72 -11.03 -0.13 -5.67
C PHE A 72 -10.08 -0.33 -6.85
N LEU A 73 -8.78 -0.31 -6.60
CA LEU A 73 -7.77 -0.44 -7.64
C LEU A 73 -7.68 -1.86 -8.22
N ASN A 74 -7.75 -2.90 -7.38
CA ASN A 74 -7.49 -4.28 -7.78
C ASN A 74 -8.73 -5.10 -8.12
N HIS A 75 -9.92 -4.65 -7.69
CA HIS A 75 -11.17 -5.37 -7.94
C HIS A 75 -12.12 -4.58 -8.82
N VAL A 76 -12.25 -3.26 -8.60
CA VAL A 76 -13.23 -2.42 -9.32
C VAL A 76 -12.66 -1.88 -10.63
N ARG A 77 -11.43 -1.33 -10.60
CA ARG A 77 -10.80 -0.64 -11.75
C ARG A 77 -9.74 -1.45 -12.47
N ARG A 78 -9.61 -2.75 -12.16
CA ARG A 78 -8.57 -3.59 -12.74
C ARG A 78 -8.87 -3.84 -14.21
N ALA A 79 -8.00 -3.32 -15.07
CA ALA A 79 -8.12 -3.47 -16.52
C ALA A 79 -8.02 -4.94 -16.95
N TYR A 80 -8.73 -5.29 -18.03
CA TYR A 80 -8.56 -6.57 -18.71
C TYR A 80 -7.51 -6.43 -19.81
N LEU A 81 -6.69 -7.46 -19.97
CA LEU A 81 -5.73 -7.57 -21.06
C LEU A 81 -6.42 -8.26 -22.23
N VAL A 82 -6.30 -7.65 -23.41
CA VAL A 82 -6.86 -8.15 -24.67
C VAL A 82 -5.69 -8.48 -25.60
N ASP A 83 -5.74 -9.62 -26.27
CA ASP A 83 -4.77 -10.01 -27.28
C ASP A 83 -4.95 -9.11 -28.51
N GLU A 84 -3.89 -8.45 -28.96
CA GLU A 84 -3.95 -7.52 -30.09
C GLU A 84 -4.22 -8.22 -31.44
N GLN A 85 -3.89 -9.51 -31.56
CA GLN A 85 -4.03 -10.28 -32.80
C GLN A 85 -5.39 -10.97 -32.90
N THR A 86 -5.89 -11.51 -31.79
CA THR A 86 -7.15 -12.28 -31.77
C THR A 86 -8.34 -11.50 -31.21
N GLY A 87 -8.09 -10.41 -30.48
CA GLY A 87 -9.13 -9.66 -29.76
C GLY A 87 -9.69 -10.39 -28.54
N GLU A 88 -9.10 -11.52 -28.14
CA GLU A 88 -9.58 -12.32 -27.02
C GLU A 88 -9.09 -11.79 -25.67
N LEU A 89 -9.87 -12.03 -24.61
CA LEU A 89 -9.50 -11.67 -23.24
C LEU A 89 -8.43 -12.65 -22.71
N VAL A 90 -7.21 -12.16 -22.52
CA VAL A 90 -6.07 -12.96 -22.05
C VAL A 90 -6.04 -13.01 -20.51
N GLY A 91 -6.63 -12.02 -19.84
CA GLY A 91 -6.72 -12.00 -18.38
C GLY A 91 -6.90 -10.60 -17.80
N LYS A 92 -6.47 -10.42 -16.55
CA LYS A 92 -6.48 -9.13 -15.85
C LYS A 92 -5.08 -8.54 -15.77
N ALA A 93 -4.96 -7.23 -15.88
CA ALA A 93 -3.73 -6.49 -15.69
C ALA A 93 -3.09 -6.82 -14.32
N PRO A 94 -1.78 -6.67 -14.13
CA PRO A 94 -1.15 -6.93 -12.84
C PRO A 94 -1.76 -6.06 -11.71
N SER A 95 -1.93 -6.62 -10.50
CA SER A 95 -2.46 -5.87 -9.34
C SER A 95 -1.53 -4.76 -8.88
N HIS A 96 -2.05 -3.67 -8.34
CA HIS A 96 -1.27 -2.69 -7.59
C HIS A 96 -0.74 -3.34 -6.30
N SER A 97 0.56 -3.22 -6.05
CA SER A 97 1.21 -3.93 -4.94
C SER A 97 2.38 -3.15 -4.35
N LEU A 98 2.65 -3.39 -3.07
CA LEU A 98 3.83 -2.91 -2.35
C LEU A 98 4.52 -4.12 -1.69
N PHE A 99 5.84 -4.20 -1.79
CA PHE A 99 6.66 -5.38 -1.47
C PHE A 99 6.07 -6.67 -2.03
N PHE A 100 5.63 -6.61 -3.30
CA PHE A 100 4.98 -7.73 -4.01
C PHE A 100 3.62 -8.19 -3.42
N ILE A 101 3.13 -7.53 -2.38
CA ILE A 101 1.83 -7.81 -1.74
C ILE A 101 0.77 -6.85 -2.29
N PRO A 102 -0.36 -7.34 -2.81
CA PRO A 102 -1.48 -6.50 -3.25
C PRO A 102 -1.94 -5.50 -2.17
N VAL A 103 -2.25 -4.27 -2.60
CA VAL A 103 -2.56 -3.14 -1.68
C VAL A 103 -3.67 -3.47 -0.67
N GLU A 104 -4.67 -4.26 -1.04
CA GLU A 104 -5.79 -4.64 -0.17
C GLU A 104 -5.34 -5.41 1.09
N TYR A 105 -4.28 -6.23 1.00
CA TYR A 105 -3.78 -6.99 2.14
C TYR A 105 -2.99 -6.13 3.11
N TRP A 106 -2.49 -4.97 2.68
CA TRP A 106 -1.83 -4.02 3.57
C TRP A 106 -2.76 -3.46 4.65
N SER A 107 -4.08 -3.52 4.44
CA SER A 107 -5.07 -3.23 5.48
C SER A 107 -4.89 -4.14 6.70
N VAL A 108 -4.89 -5.45 6.47
CA VAL A 108 -4.75 -6.47 7.53
C VAL A 108 -3.33 -6.45 8.10
N ILE A 109 -2.32 -6.29 7.26
CA ILE A 109 -0.91 -6.21 7.71
C ILE A 109 -0.70 -5.01 8.62
N THR A 110 -1.27 -3.83 8.29
CA THR A 110 -1.14 -2.63 9.13
C THR A 110 -1.74 -2.86 10.53
N LEU A 111 -2.91 -3.48 10.60
CA LEU A 111 -3.53 -3.84 11.88
C LEU A 111 -2.70 -4.86 12.66
N ALA A 112 -2.21 -5.90 11.99
CA ALA A 112 -1.38 -6.94 12.62
C ALA A 112 -0.06 -6.38 13.17
N LEU A 113 0.63 -5.54 12.39
CA LEU A 113 1.86 -4.87 12.82
C LEU A 113 1.60 -3.99 14.04
N PHE A 114 0.53 -3.20 14.01
CA PHE A 114 0.18 -2.33 15.12
C PHE A 114 -0.10 -3.12 16.41
N LEU A 115 -0.89 -4.20 16.33
CA LEU A 115 -1.16 -5.07 17.46
C LEU A 115 0.13 -5.71 17.99
N SER A 116 1.03 -6.14 17.12
CA SER A 116 2.31 -6.75 17.52
C SER A 116 3.26 -5.82 18.28
N VAL A 117 3.14 -4.50 18.07
CA VAL A 117 3.95 -3.48 18.76
C VAL A 117 3.32 -3.04 20.09
N THR A 118 2.02 -3.25 20.26
CA THR A 118 1.26 -2.75 21.42
C THR A 118 1.13 -3.80 22.54
N ILE A 119 1.36 -5.08 22.24
CA ILE A 119 1.42 -6.20 23.20
C ILE A 119 2.81 -6.28 23.81
#